data_AF-A0AAP7LUE8-F1
#
_entry.id   AF-A0AAP7LUE8-F1
#
_cell.length_a   1.000
_cell.length_b   1.000
_cell.length_c   1.000
_cell.angle_alpha   90.00
_cell.angle_beta   90.00
_cell.angle_gamma   90.00
#
_symmetry.space_group_name_H-M   'P 1'
#
loop_
_entity.id
_entity.type
_entity.pdbx_description
1 polymer ?
#
loop_
_entity_poly.entity_id
_entity_poly.type
_entity_poly.pdbx_seq_one_letter_code
_entity_poly.pdbx_strand_id
1 'polypeptide(L)'
;MKKSTIIDKFLDLLSSRSSLREIENNFIDADIMRDSSINQKYSGQRKSLAWEYISTLNLEDEAEFSKLLNVIETYLFQWNLYTHEIDEDEEINRLIKIINALGYAYNQDTGRITKNGSEVNLSTVKSLAEKFDVEYVLKECNRIEKEAQTDPEDAITSAKAMVESTLKYILDSEGEQFSNNENLRGLYKKVSENMNLSPGGHNERTFKTILSGMINVINGLDEVRNEYGDAHGKSKKNYKPETRHAFLAINSARTITEFLLASYKK
;
A
#
# COMPACT_ATOMS: atom_id res chain seq x y z
N MET A 1 -18.54 10.92 4.96
CA MET A 1 -18.45 11.59 6.28
C MET A 1 -17.70 12.90 6.10
N LYS A 2 -18.01 13.98 6.85
CA LYS A 2 -17.35 15.29 6.65
C LYS A 2 -16.01 15.35 7.39
N LYS A 3 -14.99 15.98 6.79
CA LYS A 3 -13.68 16.26 7.43
C LYS A 3 -13.80 17.12 8.70
N SER A 4 -14.91 17.85 8.87
CA SER A 4 -15.21 18.54 10.15
C SER A 4 -15.34 17.56 11.33
N THR A 5 -15.83 16.35 11.09
CA THR A 5 -16.08 15.33 12.12
C THR A 5 -14.79 14.83 12.76
N ILE A 6 -13.72 14.65 11.96
CA ILE A 6 -12.41 14.24 12.49
C ILE A 6 -11.79 15.36 13.33
N ILE A 7 -11.97 16.62 12.93
CA ILE A 7 -11.46 17.77 13.68
C ILE A 7 -12.14 17.87 15.03
N ASP A 8 -13.47 17.84 15.07
CA ASP A 8 -14.22 17.95 16.33
C ASP A 8 -13.77 16.85 17.32
N LYS A 9 -13.69 15.60 16.86
CA LYS A 9 -13.25 14.46 17.69
C LYS A 9 -11.79 14.57 18.12
N PHE A 10 -10.90 14.94 17.21
CA PHE A 10 -9.47 15.09 17.52
C PHE A 10 -9.25 16.19 18.56
N LEU A 11 -9.94 17.33 18.42
CA LEU A 11 -9.84 18.44 19.37
C LEU A 11 -10.39 18.07 20.75
N ASP A 12 -11.43 17.25 20.86
CA ASP A 12 -11.90 16.73 22.15
C ASP A 12 -10.79 15.95 22.87
N LEU A 13 -10.20 14.97 22.18
CA LEU A 13 -9.10 14.14 22.68
C LEU A 13 -7.87 14.97 23.07
N LEU A 14 -7.38 15.79 22.15
CA LEU A 14 -6.23 16.66 22.33
C LEU A 14 -6.43 17.65 23.49
N SER A 15 -7.63 18.21 23.65
CA SER A 15 -7.92 19.13 24.75
C SER A 15 -7.92 18.46 26.13
N SER A 16 -8.28 17.17 26.19
CA SER A 16 -8.36 16.41 27.45
C SER A 16 -7.00 15.85 27.88
N ARG A 17 -6.09 15.59 26.93
CA ARG A 17 -4.90 14.75 27.14
C ARG A 17 -3.57 15.40 26.80
N SER A 18 -3.56 16.62 26.25
CA SER A 18 -2.32 17.33 25.87
C SER A 18 -2.16 18.68 26.57
N SER A 19 -0.92 19.07 26.82
CA SER A 19 -0.53 20.42 27.24
C SER A 19 -0.52 21.40 26.05
N LEU A 20 -0.59 22.70 26.33
CA LEU A 20 -0.52 23.73 25.28
C LEU A 20 0.79 23.65 24.48
N ARG A 21 1.89 23.27 25.15
CA ARG A 21 3.21 23.14 24.53
C ARG A 21 3.28 21.94 23.57
N GLU A 22 2.74 20.79 23.96
CA GLU A 22 2.68 19.62 23.08
C GLU A 22 1.83 19.90 21.84
N ILE A 23 0.71 20.61 22.01
CA ILE A 23 -0.14 21.04 20.91
C ILE A 23 0.64 21.91 19.94
N GLU A 24 1.26 22.98 20.43
CA GLU A 24 2.07 23.89 19.61
C GLU A 24 3.19 23.16 18.86
N ASN A 25 3.95 22.30 19.54
CA ASN A 25 5.02 21.52 18.93
C ASN A 25 4.51 20.62 17.80
N ASN A 26 3.44 19.84 18.05
CA ASN A 26 2.92 18.89 17.06
C ASN A 26 2.46 19.60 15.78
N PHE A 27 1.89 20.81 15.87
CA PHE A 27 1.49 21.60 14.70
C PHE A 27 2.69 22.25 13.98
N ILE A 28 3.69 22.74 14.72
CA ILE A 28 4.93 23.29 14.15
C ILE A 28 5.71 22.21 13.40
N ASP A 29 5.85 21.02 13.99
CA ASP A 29 6.56 19.88 13.39
C ASP A 29 5.88 19.40 12.09
N ALA A 30 4.57 19.61 11.98
CA ALA A 30 3.79 19.34 10.76
C ALA A 30 3.81 20.49 9.73
N ASP A 31 4.62 21.54 9.95
CA ASP A 31 4.74 22.72 9.08
C ASP A 31 3.39 23.43 8.87
N ILE A 32 2.62 23.59 9.95
CA ILE A 32 1.34 24.31 9.95
C ILE A 32 1.54 25.67 10.63
N MET A 33 1.20 26.74 9.93
CA MET A 33 1.30 28.08 10.47
C MET A 33 0.10 28.41 11.33
N ARG A 34 0.36 29.12 12.43
CA ARG A 34 -0.64 29.65 13.34
C ARG A 34 -1.16 30.99 12.82
N ASP A 35 -2.46 31.22 12.93
CA ASP A 35 -3.06 32.54 12.81
C ASP A 35 -3.97 32.84 14.01
N SER A 36 -3.47 33.69 14.90
CA SER A 36 -4.18 34.13 16.10
C SER A 36 -5.32 35.12 15.84
N SER A 37 -5.44 35.63 14.60
CA SER A 37 -6.48 36.60 14.23
C SER A 37 -7.80 35.94 13.81
N ILE A 38 -7.83 34.60 13.72
CA ILE A 38 -8.99 33.86 13.23
C ILE A 38 -10.15 33.89 14.24
N ASN A 39 -11.37 33.95 13.69
CA ASN A 39 -12.59 33.82 14.48
C ASN A 39 -12.66 32.45 15.16
N GLN A 40 -12.74 32.49 16.49
CA GLN A 40 -12.74 31.29 17.32
C GLN A 40 -14.05 30.51 17.17
N LYS A 41 -13.94 29.25 16.74
CA LYS A 41 -15.07 28.30 16.69
C LYS A 41 -15.27 27.57 18.02
N TYR A 42 -14.20 27.34 18.78
CA TYR A 42 -14.24 26.55 20.02
C TYR A 42 -13.83 27.39 21.24
N SER A 43 -14.36 27.01 22.40
CA SER A 43 -13.97 27.57 23.69
C SER A 43 -12.91 26.70 24.38
N GLY A 44 -12.14 27.34 25.27
CA GLY A 44 -11.09 26.70 26.05
C GLY A 44 -9.71 26.78 25.38
N GLN A 45 -8.69 27.09 26.18
CA GLN A 45 -7.35 27.46 25.69
C GLN A 45 -6.75 26.45 24.69
N ARG A 46 -6.86 25.15 24.96
CA ARG A 46 -6.27 24.10 24.10
C ARG A 46 -6.98 23.96 22.74
N LYS A 47 -8.31 23.98 22.74
CA LYS A 47 -9.09 23.87 21.50
C LYS A 47 -8.96 25.14 20.65
N SER A 48 -8.98 26.30 21.29
CA SER A 48 -8.74 27.58 20.61
C SER A 48 -7.34 27.62 19.99
N LEU A 49 -6.30 27.21 20.73
CA LEU A 49 -4.94 27.14 20.21
C LEU A 49 -4.85 26.22 18.99
N ALA A 50 -5.32 24.97 19.09
CA ALA A 50 -5.27 24.04 17.97
C ALA A 50 -6.10 24.52 16.77
N TRP A 51 -7.22 25.21 17.01
CA TRP A 51 -8.03 25.78 15.93
C TRP A 51 -7.31 26.88 15.17
N GLU A 52 -6.51 27.72 15.83
CA GLU A 52 -5.68 28.75 15.17
C GLU A 52 -4.65 28.17 14.19
N TYR A 53 -4.31 26.88 14.31
CA TYR A 53 -3.52 26.16 13.31
C TYR A 53 -4.40 25.49 12.25
N ILE A 54 -5.40 24.70 12.67
CA ILE A 54 -6.22 23.92 11.73
C ILE A 54 -6.97 24.80 10.73
N SER A 55 -7.39 25.99 11.15
CA SER A 55 -8.16 26.91 10.32
C SER A 55 -7.35 27.60 9.23
N THR A 56 -6.02 27.48 9.23
CA THR A 56 -5.16 27.95 8.12
C THR A 56 -5.10 26.96 6.96
N LEU A 57 -5.60 25.74 7.16
CA LEU A 57 -5.58 24.67 6.16
C LEU A 57 -6.85 24.67 5.29
N ASN A 58 -6.66 24.56 3.98
CA ASN A 58 -7.64 24.13 3.02
C ASN A 58 -7.80 22.60 3.07
N LEU A 59 -8.77 22.15 3.85
CA LEU A 59 -9.03 20.72 4.04
C LEU A 59 -9.52 20.00 2.78
N GLU A 60 -9.92 20.69 1.72
CA GLU A 60 -10.25 20.04 0.43
C GLU A 60 -8.99 19.69 -0.38
N ASP A 61 -7.86 20.33 -0.09
CA ASP A 61 -6.56 19.99 -0.66
C ASP A 61 -5.95 18.76 0.06
N GLU A 62 -5.44 17.79 -0.72
CA GLU A 62 -4.90 16.55 -0.14
C GLU A 62 -3.58 16.75 0.59
N ALA A 63 -2.72 17.67 0.12
CA ALA A 63 -1.43 17.92 0.75
C ALA A 63 -1.60 18.64 2.09
N GLU A 64 -2.48 19.65 2.14
CA GLU A 64 -2.80 20.35 3.37
C GLU A 64 -3.59 19.48 4.35
N PHE A 65 -4.50 18.63 3.86
CA PHE A 65 -5.17 17.66 4.73
C PHE A 65 -4.18 16.62 5.29
N SER A 66 -3.17 16.21 4.52
CA SER A 66 -2.11 15.31 4.99
C SER A 66 -1.32 15.91 6.16
N LYS A 67 -1.08 17.24 6.16
CA LYS A 67 -0.46 17.91 7.31
C LYS A 67 -1.28 17.72 8.59
N LEU A 68 -2.60 17.86 8.53
CA LEU A 68 -3.48 17.58 9.67
C LEU A 68 -3.40 16.11 10.10
N LEU A 69 -3.36 15.18 9.16
CA LEU A 69 -3.20 13.75 9.47
C LEU A 69 -1.86 13.48 10.18
N ASN A 70 -0.77 14.13 9.81
CA ASN A 70 0.53 14.00 10.47
C ASN A 70 0.50 14.48 11.94
N VAL A 71 -0.28 15.52 12.24
CA VAL A 71 -0.50 15.97 13.63
C VAL A 71 -1.25 14.89 14.42
N ILE A 72 -2.30 14.30 13.83
CA ILE A 72 -3.08 13.22 14.44
C ILE A 72 -2.21 11.96 14.62
N GLU A 73 -1.38 11.64 13.62
CA GLU A 73 -0.42 10.55 13.62
C GLU A 73 0.55 10.69 14.80
N THR A 74 1.18 11.86 14.93
CA THR A 74 2.10 12.17 16.02
C THR A 74 1.43 12.03 17.38
N TYR A 75 0.20 12.55 17.51
CA TYR A 75 -0.59 12.43 18.73
C TYR A 75 -0.89 10.96 19.10
N LEU A 76 -1.35 10.16 18.13
CA LEU A 76 -1.66 8.74 18.34
C LEU A 76 -0.39 7.93 18.65
N PHE A 77 0.71 8.20 17.96
CA PHE A 77 1.99 7.54 18.19
C PHE A 77 2.54 7.82 19.59
N GLN A 78 2.55 9.09 20.00
CA GLN A 78 2.92 9.48 21.37
C GLN A 78 2.05 8.74 22.39
N TRP A 79 0.73 8.71 22.18
CA TRP A 79 -0.19 8.00 23.05
C TRP A 79 0.10 6.48 23.13
N ASN A 80 0.38 5.84 22.00
CA ASN A 80 0.72 4.42 21.94
C ASN A 80 1.95 4.10 22.79
N LEU A 81 3.00 4.93 22.66
CA LEU A 81 4.25 4.76 23.41
C LEU A 81 4.06 4.84 24.92
N TYR A 82 3.13 5.67 25.40
CA TYR A 82 2.90 5.86 26.83
C TYR A 82 1.95 4.84 27.44
N THR A 83 0.97 4.34 26.69
CA THR A 83 -0.13 3.53 27.24
C THR A 83 -0.03 2.04 26.90
N HIS A 84 0.64 1.67 25.79
CA HIS A 84 0.71 0.29 25.28
C HIS A 84 -0.67 -0.39 25.03
N GLU A 85 -1.79 0.36 25.08
CA GLU A 85 -3.17 -0.18 25.07
C GLU A 85 -4.12 0.73 24.26
N ILE A 86 -3.78 1.05 23.00
CA ILE A 86 -4.71 1.79 22.11
C ILE A 86 -6.07 1.09 21.99
N ASP A 87 -6.07 -0.24 21.99
CA ASP A 87 -7.28 -1.05 21.78
C ASP A 87 -8.29 -0.93 22.93
N GLU A 88 -7.87 -0.52 24.12
CA GLU A 88 -8.75 -0.39 25.29
C GLU A 88 -9.40 1.00 25.41
N ASP A 89 -8.91 2.00 24.68
CA ASP A 89 -9.43 3.36 24.74
C ASP A 89 -10.57 3.60 23.75
N GLU A 90 -11.80 3.66 24.26
CA GLU A 90 -12.99 3.83 23.42
C GLU A 90 -12.97 5.13 22.60
N GLU A 91 -12.37 6.20 23.13
CA GLU A 91 -12.35 7.50 22.48
C GLU A 91 -11.34 7.57 21.34
N ILE A 92 -10.17 6.93 21.53
CA ILE A 92 -9.18 6.73 20.46
C ILE A 92 -9.73 5.80 19.37
N ASN A 93 -10.37 4.69 19.76
CA ASN A 93 -11.01 3.78 18.81
C ASN A 93 -12.10 4.45 17.97
N ARG A 94 -12.86 5.39 18.56
CA ARG A 94 -13.82 6.23 17.82
C ARG A 94 -13.12 7.15 16.82
N LEU A 95 -11.97 7.74 17.17
CA LEU A 95 -11.17 8.54 16.23
C LEU A 95 -10.63 7.68 15.07
N ILE A 96 -10.10 6.48 15.36
CA ILE A 96 -9.63 5.54 14.33
C ILE A 96 -10.78 5.13 13.40
N LYS A 97 -11.98 4.84 13.93
CA LYS A 97 -13.17 4.58 13.11
C LYS A 97 -13.52 5.74 12.19
N ILE A 98 -13.32 6.98 12.65
CA ILE A 98 -13.55 8.16 11.83
C ILE A 98 -12.47 8.27 10.72
N ILE A 99 -11.20 8.03 11.04
CA ILE A 99 -10.11 7.96 10.05
C ILE A 99 -10.45 6.92 8.96
N ASN A 100 -10.89 5.73 9.37
CA ASN A 100 -11.35 4.65 8.48
C ASN A 100 -12.49 5.07 7.55
N ALA A 101 -13.52 5.72 8.08
CA ALA A 101 -14.66 6.18 7.29
C ALA A 101 -14.35 7.41 6.39
N LEU A 102 -13.18 8.05 6.56
CA LEU A 102 -12.65 9.04 5.62
C LEU A 102 -11.77 8.43 4.53
N GLY A 103 -11.57 7.11 4.54
CA GLY A 103 -10.73 6.43 3.57
C GLY A 103 -9.25 6.47 3.94
N TYR A 104 -8.92 6.42 5.23
CA TYR A 104 -7.55 6.29 5.74
C TYR A 104 -7.47 5.14 6.75
N ALA A 105 -6.30 4.59 7.03
CA ALA A 105 -6.05 3.59 8.06
C ALA A 105 -4.91 4.05 8.96
N TYR A 106 -5.04 3.79 10.26
CA TYR A 106 -3.94 3.94 11.21
C TYR A 106 -3.29 2.57 11.45
N ASN A 107 -2.01 2.45 11.11
CA ASN A 107 -1.21 1.25 11.36
C ASN A 107 -0.55 1.39 12.73
N GLN A 108 -0.99 0.57 13.70
CA GLN A 108 -0.55 0.66 15.11
C GLN A 108 0.93 0.31 15.29
N ASP A 109 1.47 -0.61 14.47
CA ASP A 109 2.86 -1.05 14.55
C ASP A 109 3.84 0.04 14.11
N THR A 110 3.49 0.74 13.04
CA THR A 110 4.33 1.81 12.47
C THR A 110 3.97 3.20 13.01
N GLY A 111 2.81 3.32 13.66
CA GLY A 111 2.25 4.57 14.10
C GLY A 111 1.81 5.50 12.97
N ARG A 112 1.60 5.01 11.74
CA ARG A 112 1.33 5.84 10.55
C ARG A 112 -0.13 5.87 10.12
N ILE A 113 -0.58 7.01 9.60
CA ILE A 113 -1.88 7.14 8.90
C ILE A 113 -1.66 7.11 7.39
N THR A 114 -2.22 6.11 6.71
CA THR A 114 -2.16 5.99 5.25
C THR A 114 -3.55 6.07 4.64
N LYS A 115 -3.69 6.49 3.38
CA LYS A 115 -4.99 6.48 2.69
C LYS A 115 -5.36 5.03 2.36
N ASN A 116 -6.58 4.60 2.66
CA ASN A 116 -7.11 3.27 2.36
C ASN A 116 -6.94 2.97 0.87
N GLY A 117 -6.32 1.84 0.55
CA GLY A 117 -5.93 1.47 -0.81
C GLY A 117 -4.53 1.94 -1.24
N SER A 118 -3.78 2.63 -0.38
CA SER A 118 -2.38 2.99 -0.60
C SER A 118 -1.40 2.02 0.06
N GLU A 119 -1.89 1.11 0.90
CA GLU A 119 -1.07 0.06 1.49
C GLU A 119 -1.23 -1.20 0.63
N VAL A 120 -0.10 -1.73 0.16
CA VAL A 120 -0.10 -3.02 -0.52
C VAL A 120 -0.31 -4.09 0.57
N ASN A 121 -1.30 -4.95 0.39
CA ASN A 121 -1.51 -6.10 1.26
C ASN A 121 -1.21 -7.38 0.49
N LEU A 122 -0.13 -8.07 0.85
CA LEU A 122 0.27 -9.37 0.29
C LEU A 122 0.15 -10.51 1.30
N SER A 123 -0.63 -10.34 2.36
CA SER A 123 -0.75 -11.33 3.46
C SER A 123 -1.12 -12.74 2.97
N THR A 124 -2.05 -12.86 2.02
CA THR A 124 -2.43 -14.14 1.41
C THR A 124 -1.26 -14.75 0.63
N VAL A 125 -0.56 -13.96 -0.19
CA VAL A 125 0.65 -14.41 -0.90
C VAL A 125 1.70 -14.89 0.09
N LYS A 126 1.98 -14.11 1.15
CA LYS A 126 2.96 -14.47 2.17
C LYS A 126 2.59 -15.78 2.86
N SER A 127 1.34 -15.93 3.27
CA SER A 127 0.85 -17.17 3.91
C SER A 127 1.00 -18.38 2.99
N LEU A 128 0.73 -18.23 1.69
CA LEU A 128 0.93 -19.29 0.70
C LEU A 128 2.43 -19.58 0.49
N ALA A 129 3.25 -18.54 0.36
CA ALA A 129 4.70 -18.68 0.18
C ALA A 129 5.36 -19.35 1.39
N GLU A 130 4.95 -19.02 2.62
CA GLU A 130 5.39 -19.70 3.85
C GLU A 130 4.99 -21.18 3.85
N LYS A 131 3.73 -21.49 3.48
CA LYS A 131 3.23 -22.88 3.38
C LYS A 131 4.07 -23.72 2.41
N PHE A 132 4.55 -23.11 1.33
CA PHE A 132 5.32 -23.78 0.28
C PHE A 132 6.84 -23.63 0.42
N ASP A 133 7.30 -22.89 1.43
CA ASP A 133 8.71 -22.56 1.69
C ASP A 133 9.41 -21.82 0.53
N VAL A 134 8.73 -20.79 0.01
CA VAL A 134 9.21 -19.98 -1.13
C VAL A 134 9.80 -18.65 -0.65
N GLU A 135 10.98 -18.69 -0.03
CA GLU A 135 11.62 -17.53 0.61
C GLU A 135 11.76 -16.31 -0.32
N TYR A 136 12.08 -16.53 -1.60
CA TYR A 136 12.21 -15.45 -2.58
C TYR A 136 10.90 -14.69 -2.79
N VAL A 137 9.75 -15.37 -2.76
CA VAL A 137 8.44 -14.71 -2.87
C VAL A 137 8.18 -13.84 -1.65
N LEU A 138 8.53 -14.30 -0.44
CA LEU A 138 8.41 -13.51 0.80
C LEU A 138 9.28 -12.26 0.76
N LYS A 139 10.51 -12.40 0.27
CA LYS A 139 11.44 -11.27 0.12
C LYS A 139 10.87 -10.20 -0.82
N GLU A 140 10.36 -10.59 -1.98
CA GLU A 140 9.77 -9.63 -2.91
C GLU A 140 8.47 -9.02 -2.35
N CYS A 141 7.65 -9.77 -1.60
CA CYS A 141 6.47 -9.20 -0.93
C CYS A 141 6.85 -8.07 0.04
N ASN A 142 7.85 -8.30 0.89
CA ASN A 142 8.32 -7.28 1.85
C ASN A 142 8.89 -6.04 1.14
N ARG A 143 9.59 -6.24 0.02
CA ARG A 143 10.14 -5.14 -0.77
C ARG A 143 9.03 -4.32 -1.45
N ILE A 144 8.02 -4.98 -2.03
CA ILE A 144 6.87 -4.31 -2.61
C ILE A 144 6.16 -3.44 -1.57
N GLU A 145 5.88 -3.99 -0.38
CA GLU A 145 5.18 -3.26 0.68
C GLU A 145 5.97 -2.03 1.16
N LYS A 146 7.31 -2.13 1.17
CA LYS A 146 8.20 -1.02 1.53
C LYS A 146 8.25 0.06 0.45
N GLU A 147 8.29 -0.31 -0.83
CA GLU A 147 8.63 0.61 -1.92
C GLU A 147 7.43 1.09 -2.75
N ALA A 148 6.24 0.50 -2.62
CA ALA A 148 5.09 0.79 -3.48
C ALA A 148 4.70 2.27 -3.60
N GLN A 149 4.98 3.08 -2.57
CA GLN A 149 4.71 4.52 -2.57
C GLN A 149 5.96 5.38 -2.84
N THR A 150 7.15 4.91 -2.45
CA THR A 150 8.40 5.67 -2.46
C THR A 150 9.19 5.46 -3.74
N ASP A 151 9.17 4.25 -4.28
CA ASP A 151 9.85 3.87 -5.51
C ASP A 151 8.95 2.97 -6.38
N PRO A 152 8.06 3.58 -7.18
CA PRO A 152 7.18 2.85 -8.07
C PRO A 152 7.91 1.94 -9.07
N GLU A 153 9.13 2.29 -9.49
CA GLU A 153 9.91 1.51 -10.45
C GLU A 153 10.48 0.25 -9.79
N ASP A 154 11.00 0.39 -8.57
CA ASP A 154 11.46 -0.73 -7.76
C ASP A 154 10.31 -1.68 -7.39
N ALA A 155 9.15 -1.12 -7.04
CA ALA A 155 7.97 -1.89 -6.70
C ALA A 155 7.43 -2.70 -7.91
N ILE A 156 7.47 -2.11 -9.11
CA ILE A 156 7.14 -2.82 -10.37
C ILE A 156 8.14 -3.95 -10.63
N THR A 157 9.43 -3.70 -10.45
CA THR A 157 10.49 -4.70 -10.63
C THR A 157 10.30 -5.87 -9.66
N SER A 158 9.97 -5.56 -8.41
CA SER A 158 9.72 -6.55 -7.36
C SER A 158 8.44 -7.35 -7.63
N ALA A 159 7.38 -6.72 -8.16
CA ALA A 159 6.16 -7.41 -8.57
C ALA A 159 6.43 -8.45 -9.68
N LYS A 160 7.26 -8.11 -10.68
CA LYS A 160 7.70 -9.06 -11.71
C LYS A 160 8.50 -10.21 -11.10
N ALA A 161 9.47 -9.90 -10.24
CA ALA A 161 10.31 -10.90 -9.57
C ALA A 161 9.48 -11.86 -8.71
N MET A 162 8.44 -11.37 -8.02
CA MET A 162 7.50 -12.20 -7.26
C MET A 162 6.81 -13.26 -8.13
N VAL A 163 6.32 -12.88 -9.32
CA VAL A 163 5.72 -13.83 -10.27
C VAL A 163 6.79 -14.79 -10.79
N GLU A 164 7.96 -14.30 -11.19
CA GLU A 164 9.05 -15.12 -11.72
C GLU A 164 9.50 -16.19 -10.73
N SER A 165 9.72 -15.82 -9.46
CA SER A 165 10.07 -16.75 -8.39
C SER A 165 8.99 -17.81 -8.16
N THR A 166 7.71 -17.42 -8.24
CA THR A 166 6.59 -18.35 -8.13
C THR A 166 6.61 -19.38 -9.27
N LEU A 167 6.83 -18.93 -10.51
CA LEU A 167 6.85 -19.80 -11.68
C LEU A 167 8.04 -20.77 -11.62
N LYS A 168 9.24 -20.26 -11.31
CA LYS A 168 10.44 -21.09 -11.16
C LYS A 168 10.27 -22.13 -10.07
N TYR A 169 9.73 -21.75 -8.91
CA TYR A 169 9.42 -22.68 -7.83
C TYR A 169 8.53 -23.84 -8.28
N ILE A 170 7.44 -23.54 -9.01
CA ILE A 170 6.52 -24.58 -9.49
C ILE A 170 7.24 -25.50 -10.49
N LEU A 171 7.98 -24.95 -11.46
CA LEU A 171 8.72 -25.76 -12.43
C LEU A 171 9.78 -26.64 -11.78
N ASP A 172 10.57 -26.09 -10.85
CA ASP A 172 11.57 -26.85 -10.09
C ASP A 172 10.90 -27.98 -9.28
N SER A 173 9.74 -27.72 -8.68
CA SER A 173 8.97 -28.71 -7.91
C SER A 173 8.41 -29.84 -8.78
N GLU A 174 8.07 -29.56 -10.04
CA GLU A 174 7.65 -30.55 -11.04
C GLU A 174 8.83 -31.23 -11.76
N GLY A 175 10.07 -30.83 -11.48
CA GLY A 175 11.26 -31.35 -12.15
C GLY A 175 11.41 -30.90 -13.62
N GLU A 176 10.77 -29.79 -13.98
CA GLU A 176 10.68 -29.27 -15.33
C GLU A 176 11.79 -28.27 -15.62
N GLN A 177 12.52 -28.48 -16.72
CA GLN A 177 13.69 -27.66 -17.04
C GLN A 177 13.28 -26.33 -17.69
N PHE A 178 13.90 -25.24 -17.22
CA PHE A 178 13.86 -23.93 -17.84
C PHE A 178 15.25 -23.33 -17.96
N SER A 179 15.43 -22.43 -18.93
CA SER A 179 16.71 -21.73 -19.08
C SER A 179 16.80 -20.56 -18.12
N ASN A 180 18.00 -20.22 -17.65
CA ASN A 180 18.19 -19.06 -16.76
C ASN A 180 17.76 -17.73 -17.40
N ASN A 181 17.76 -17.65 -18.73
CA ASN A 181 17.34 -16.48 -19.50
C ASN A 181 15.91 -16.62 -20.06
N GLU A 182 15.15 -17.60 -19.58
CA GLU A 182 13.78 -17.79 -20.02
C GLU A 182 12.92 -16.65 -19.52
N ASN A 183 12.21 -16.01 -20.44
CA ASN A 183 11.38 -14.86 -20.13
C ASN A 183 10.11 -15.27 -19.37
N LEU A 184 9.45 -14.30 -18.75
CA LEU A 184 8.31 -14.57 -17.87
C LEU A 184 7.17 -15.31 -18.60
N ARG A 185 6.95 -14.97 -19.87
CA ARG A 185 5.98 -15.63 -20.74
C ARG A 185 6.30 -17.12 -20.95
N GLY A 186 7.56 -17.45 -21.20
CA GLY A 186 8.02 -18.83 -21.41
C GLY A 186 7.82 -19.68 -20.16
N LEU A 187 8.22 -19.14 -19.00
CA LEU A 187 8.01 -19.78 -17.70
C LEU A 187 6.51 -20.03 -17.43
N TYR A 188 5.66 -19.01 -17.65
CA TYR A 188 4.22 -19.16 -17.42
C TYR A 188 3.57 -20.18 -18.35
N LYS A 189 3.98 -20.21 -19.61
CA LYS A 189 3.45 -21.19 -20.56
C LYS A 189 3.68 -22.62 -20.04
N LYS A 190 4.91 -22.95 -19.63
CA LYS A 190 5.26 -24.26 -19.05
C LYS A 190 4.44 -24.58 -17.81
N VAL A 191 4.36 -23.64 -16.85
CA VAL A 191 3.56 -23.80 -15.63
C VAL A 191 2.08 -24.03 -15.97
N SER A 192 1.52 -23.28 -16.92
CA SER A 192 0.12 -23.40 -17.31
C SER A 192 -0.18 -24.75 -18.00
N GLU A 193 0.78 -25.31 -18.73
CA GLU A 193 0.66 -26.64 -19.33
C GLU A 193 0.70 -27.73 -18.24
N ASN A 194 1.67 -27.68 -17.33
CA ASN A 194 1.82 -28.65 -16.23
C ASN A 194 0.62 -28.66 -15.28
N MET A 195 0.09 -27.49 -14.94
CA MET A 195 -1.03 -27.36 -14.01
C MET A 195 -2.40 -27.54 -14.68
N ASN A 196 -2.44 -27.87 -15.98
CA ASN A 196 -3.67 -27.90 -16.78
C ASN A 196 -4.49 -26.60 -16.68
N LEU A 197 -3.79 -25.47 -16.71
CA LEU A 197 -4.33 -24.10 -16.72
C LEU A 197 -4.17 -23.43 -18.09
N SER A 198 -3.73 -24.16 -19.11
CA SER A 198 -3.62 -23.64 -20.46
C SER A 198 -5.02 -23.39 -21.04
N PRO A 199 -5.28 -22.25 -21.72
CA PRO A 199 -6.59 -22.01 -22.33
C PRO A 199 -7.02 -23.11 -23.31
N GLY A 200 -6.08 -23.82 -23.94
CA GLY A 200 -6.37 -24.94 -24.84
C GLY A 200 -7.03 -26.14 -24.15
N GLY A 201 -6.76 -26.34 -22.85
CA GLY A 201 -7.22 -27.50 -22.07
C GLY A 201 -8.66 -27.41 -21.53
N HIS A 202 -9.32 -26.26 -21.64
CA HIS A 202 -10.67 -26.04 -21.07
C HIS A 202 -11.76 -25.98 -22.14
N ASN A 203 -12.98 -26.47 -21.87
CA ASN A 203 -14.09 -26.38 -22.83
C ASN A 203 -14.93 -25.12 -22.62
N GLU A 204 -14.93 -24.59 -21.40
CA GLU A 204 -15.73 -23.44 -20.97
C GLU A 204 -15.15 -22.15 -21.52
N ARG A 205 -15.88 -21.51 -22.44
CA ARG A 205 -15.46 -20.25 -23.10
C ARG A 205 -15.04 -19.16 -22.11
N THR A 206 -15.73 -19.03 -20.98
CA THR A 206 -15.46 -18.00 -19.97
C THR A 206 -14.09 -18.18 -19.32
N PHE A 207 -13.73 -19.40 -18.91
CA PHE A 207 -12.43 -19.68 -18.30
C PHE A 207 -11.29 -19.52 -19.31
N LYS A 208 -11.49 -19.93 -20.57
CA LYS A 208 -10.51 -19.71 -21.64
C LYS A 208 -10.18 -18.23 -21.81
N THR A 209 -11.18 -17.35 -21.75
CA THR A 209 -11.00 -15.90 -21.84
C THR A 209 -10.19 -15.35 -20.68
N ILE A 210 -10.48 -15.77 -19.44
CA ILE A 210 -9.74 -15.33 -18.25
C ILE A 210 -8.27 -15.76 -18.33
N LEU A 211 -8.00 -17.04 -18.63
CA LEU A 211 -6.64 -17.58 -18.71
C LEU A 211 -5.83 -16.94 -19.85
N SER A 212 -6.49 -16.63 -20.97
CA SER A 212 -5.88 -15.89 -22.07
C SER A 212 -5.57 -14.42 -21.67
N GLY A 213 -6.44 -13.81 -20.86
CA GLY A 213 -6.18 -12.51 -20.24
C GLY A 213 -4.93 -12.54 -19.34
N MET A 214 -4.77 -13.58 -18.52
CA MET A 214 -3.59 -13.73 -17.65
C MET A 214 -2.29 -13.80 -18.46
N ILE A 215 -2.29 -14.48 -19.61
CA ILE A 215 -1.12 -14.50 -20.52
C ILE A 215 -0.75 -13.07 -20.95
N ASN A 216 -1.73 -12.25 -21.32
CA ASN A 216 -1.47 -10.87 -21.72
C ASN A 216 -0.94 -10.01 -20.57
N VAL A 217 -1.47 -10.19 -19.35
CA VAL A 217 -0.97 -9.51 -18.16
C VAL A 217 0.48 -9.88 -17.87
N ILE A 218 0.82 -11.17 -17.98
CA ILE A 218 2.20 -11.66 -17.79
C ILE A 218 3.14 -11.09 -18.84
N ASN A 219 2.72 -11.02 -20.11
CA ASN A 219 3.52 -10.37 -21.15
C ASN A 219 3.76 -8.89 -20.81
N GLY A 220 2.72 -8.18 -20.37
CA GLY A 220 2.84 -6.78 -19.95
C GLY A 220 3.82 -6.61 -18.78
N LEU A 221 3.74 -7.46 -17.75
CA LEU A 221 4.69 -7.43 -16.62
C LEU A 221 6.13 -7.69 -17.07
N ASP A 222 6.35 -8.54 -18.07
CA ASP A 222 7.67 -8.84 -18.60
C ASP A 222 8.28 -7.64 -19.35
N GLU A 223 7.46 -6.95 -20.14
CA GLU A 223 7.82 -5.82 -21.02
C GLU A 223 7.97 -4.49 -20.28
N VAL A 224 7.22 -4.27 -19.20
CA VAL A 224 7.26 -3.03 -18.42
C VAL A 224 8.69 -2.65 -18.03
N ARG A 225 9.51 -3.59 -17.56
CA ARG A 225 10.92 -3.29 -17.24
C ARG A 225 11.76 -2.97 -18.48
N ASN A 226 11.45 -3.52 -19.66
CA ASN A 226 12.21 -3.22 -20.87
C ASN A 226 11.96 -1.79 -21.36
N GLU A 227 10.78 -1.22 -21.10
CA GLU A 227 10.49 0.19 -21.40
C GLU A 227 11.10 1.15 -20.37
N TYR A 228 11.20 0.76 -19.10
CA TYR A 228 11.69 1.64 -18.02
C TYR A 228 13.17 1.42 -17.67
N GLY A 229 13.76 0.27 -18.01
CA GLY A 229 14.91 -0.29 -17.30
C GLY A 229 16.23 -0.44 -18.04
N ASP A 230 16.39 -0.26 -19.37
CA ASP A 230 17.75 -0.32 -19.93
C ASP A 230 18.10 0.37 -21.28
N ALA A 231 19.17 1.17 -21.19
CA ALA A 231 20.40 1.14 -21.98
C ALA A 231 20.48 1.31 -23.51
N HIS A 232 19.40 1.45 -24.28
CA HIS A 232 19.55 1.71 -25.72
C HIS A 232 18.81 2.96 -26.21
N GLY A 233 19.51 4.11 -26.10
CA GLY A 233 19.18 5.35 -26.82
C GLY A 233 18.24 6.28 -26.06
N LYS A 234 18.80 7.34 -25.47
CA LYS A 234 18.06 8.42 -24.81
C LYS A 234 17.17 9.16 -25.82
N SER A 235 15.89 8.79 -25.93
CA SER A 235 14.89 9.63 -26.59
C SER A 235 14.20 10.53 -25.53
N LYS A 236 13.84 11.76 -25.90
CA LYS A 236 13.37 12.86 -25.01
C LYS A 236 12.05 12.61 -24.25
N LYS A 237 11.51 11.38 -24.20
CA LYS A 237 10.23 11.06 -23.56
C LYS A 237 10.36 9.84 -22.63
N ASN A 238 11.05 10.00 -21.50
CA ASN A 238 10.98 9.00 -20.43
C ASN A 238 9.71 9.25 -19.61
N TYR A 239 8.70 8.40 -19.78
CA TYR A 239 7.57 8.33 -18.87
C TYR A 239 8.07 7.67 -17.57
N LYS A 240 8.00 8.39 -16.44
CA LYS A 240 8.33 7.81 -15.14
C LYS A 240 7.06 7.18 -14.56
N PRO A 241 7.07 5.89 -14.16
CA PRO A 241 5.88 5.29 -13.59
C PRO A 241 5.48 6.00 -12.29
N GLU A 242 4.25 6.50 -12.25
CA GLU A 242 3.61 6.95 -11.02
C GLU A 242 3.13 5.77 -10.17
N THR A 243 2.88 6.01 -8.89
CA THR A 243 2.34 5.05 -7.91
C THR A 243 1.18 4.23 -8.46
N ARG A 244 0.21 4.84 -9.16
CA ARG A 244 -0.93 4.11 -9.76
C ARG A 244 -0.51 2.97 -10.71
N HIS A 245 0.60 3.11 -11.43
CA HIS A 245 1.12 2.07 -12.33
C HIS A 245 1.79 0.95 -11.54
N ALA A 246 2.51 1.28 -10.47
CA ALA A 246 3.04 0.28 -9.55
C ALA A 246 1.92 -0.53 -8.92
N PHE A 247 0.86 0.11 -8.43
CA PHE A 247 -0.30 -0.61 -7.89
C PHE A 247 -0.98 -1.53 -8.91
N LEU A 248 -1.07 -1.13 -10.19
CA LEU A 248 -1.57 -2.00 -11.24
C LEU A 248 -0.69 -3.25 -11.41
N ALA A 249 0.63 -3.07 -11.50
CA ALA A 249 1.58 -4.17 -11.63
C ALA A 249 1.56 -5.11 -10.41
N ILE A 250 1.56 -4.53 -9.21
CA ILE A 250 1.53 -5.25 -7.92
C ILE A 250 0.25 -6.07 -7.80
N ASN A 251 -0.93 -5.48 -8.06
CA ASN A 251 -2.19 -6.20 -7.95
C ASN A 251 -2.33 -7.30 -9.02
N SER A 252 -1.78 -7.07 -10.20
CA SER A 252 -1.70 -8.08 -11.26
C SER A 252 -0.83 -9.26 -10.83
N ALA A 253 0.39 -8.97 -10.37
CA ALA A 253 1.33 -9.96 -9.86
C ALA A 253 0.76 -10.74 -8.67
N ARG A 254 0.14 -10.03 -7.71
CA ARG A 254 -0.56 -10.63 -6.56
C ARG A 254 -1.61 -11.63 -7.03
N THR A 255 -2.51 -11.23 -7.93
CA THR A 255 -3.58 -12.09 -8.43
C THR A 255 -3.03 -13.36 -9.09
N ILE A 256 -1.97 -13.23 -9.89
CA ILE A 256 -1.32 -14.35 -10.57
C ILE A 256 -0.66 -15.29 -9.53
N THR A 257 0.16 -14.74 -8.64
CA THR A 257 0.89 -15.52 -7.63
C THR A 257 -0.06 -16.23 -6.67
N GLU A 258 -1.08 -15.53 -6.14
CA GLU A 258 -2.09 -16.15 -5.27
C GLU A 258 -2.81 -17.28 -5.99
N PHE A 259 -3.27 -17.05 -7.22
CA PHE A 259 -3.98 -18.07 -7.98
C PHE A 259 -3.12 -19.31 -8.25
N LEU A 260 -1.87 -19.12 -8.67
CA LEU A 260 -0.95 -20.22 -8.96
C LEU A 260 -0.63 -21.02 -7.70
N LEU A 261 -0.21 -20.37 -6.61
CA LEU A 261 0.11 -21.06 -5.36
C LEU A 261 -1.13 -21.71 -4.73
N ALA A 262 -2.31 -21.09 -4.80
CA ALA A 262 -3.53 -21.69 -4.28
C ALA A 262 -4.01 -22.88 -5.12
N SER A 263 -3.75 -22.86 -6.43
CA SER A 263 -4.09 -23.96 -7.35
C SER A 263 -3.06 -25.09 -7.31
N TYR A 264 -1.83 -24.80 -6.87
CA TYR A 264 -0.77 -25.78 -6.78
C TYR A 264 -1.06 -26.79 -5.65
N LYS A 265 -1.22 -28.05 -6.06
CA LYS A 265 -1.35 -29.18 -5.15
C LYS A 265 -0.06 -29.97 -5.23
N LYS A 266 0.64 -30.08 -4.10
CA LYS A 266 1.70 -31.09 -3.93
C LYS A 266 1.11 -32.49 -4.00
#